data_AF-A0A436FV13-F1
#
_entry.id   AF-A0A436FV13-F1
#
_cell.length_a   1.000
_cell.length_b   1.000
_cell.length_c   1.000
_cell.angle_alpha   90.00
_cell.angle_beta   90.00
_cell.angle_gamma   90.00
#
_symmetry.space_group_name_H-M   'P 1'
#
loop_
_entity.id
_entity.type
_entity.pdbx_description
1 polymer ?
#
loop_
_entity_poly.entity_id
_entity_poly.type
_entity_poly.pdbx_seq_one_letter_code
_entity_poly.pdbx_strand_id
1 'polypeptide(L)'
;LRVLDLPAGRIQNAILDYYRAFEQRSSWARENLLVSGEIEEYEDRLVEEWAHYREIAFETITDDSQPDACIAAGKELYLWAEMETERLRIRERVMEPYVVRGAFHILANSTPSPRVYWHPRFMQRLAQLLGIAA
;
A
#
# COMPACT_ATOMS: atom_id res chain seq x y z
N LEU A 1 -3.54 -8.70 2.04
CA LEU A 1 -4.93 -8.32 2.42
C LEU A 1 -5.72 -9.41 3.13
N ARG A 2 -5.69 -10.68 2.71
CA ARG A 2 -6.40 -11.78 3.44
C ARG A 2 -6.00 -11.92 4.91
N VAL A 3 -4.73 -11.66 5.23
CA VAL A 3 -4.22 -11.67 6.63
C VAL A 3 -4.90 -10.63 7.53
N LEU A 4 -5.54 -9.62 6.95
CA LEU A 4 -6.32 -8.63 7.67
C LEU A 4 -7.79 -9.02 7.82
N ASP A 5 -8.19 -10.23 7.45
CA ASP A 5 -9.59 -10.68 7.55
C ASP A 5 -10.58 -9.66 6.94
N LEU A 6 -10.27 -9.22 5.71
CA LEU A 6 -11.11 -8.31 4.95
C LEU A 6 -12.18 -9.08 4.16
N PRO A 7 -13.41 -8.54 4.04
CA PRO A 7 -14.44 -9.10 3.18
C PRO A 7 -13.96 -9.25 1.74
N ALA A 8 -14.43 -10.30 1.05
CA ALA A 8 -14.05 -10.60 -0.33
C ALA A 8 -14.26 -9.41 -1.29
N GLY A 9 -15.34 -8.64 -1.12
CA GLY A 9 -15.60 -7.44 -1.93
C GLY A 9 -14.53 -6.35 -1.81
N ARG A 10 -13.98 -6.11 -0.60
CA ARG A 10 -12.87 -5.15 -0.42
C ARG A 10 -11.60 -5.63 -1.10
N ILE A 11 -11.32 -6.93 -1.02
CA ILE A 11 -10.16 -7.54 -1.71
C ILE A 11 -10.34 -7.45 -3.23
N GLN A 12 -11.55 -7.67 -3.75
CA GLN A 12 -11.84 -7.53 -5.18
C GLN A 12 -11.63 -6.09 -5.67
N ASN A 13 -12.09 -5.09 -4.90
CA ASN A 13 -11.86 -3.68 -5.22
C ASN A 13 -10.36 -3.35 -5.24
N ALA A 14 -9.59 -3.82 -4.26
CA ALA A 14 -8.14 -3.66 -4.22
C ALA A 14 -7.45 -4.23 -5.47
N ILE A 15 -7.88 -5.41 -5.92
CA ILE A 15 -7.38 -6.04 -7.15
C ILE A 15 -7.69 -5.17 -8.38
N LEU A 16 -8.91 -4.64 -8.47
CA LEU A 16 -9.29 -3.76 -9.58
C LEU A 16 -8.50 -2.44 -9.57
N ASP A 17 -8.30 -1.83 -8.41
CA ASP A 17 -7.51 -0.61 -8.26
C ASP A 17 -6.05 -0.85 -8.66
N TYR A 18 -5.45 -1.98 -8.24
CA TYR A 18 -4.11 -2.40 -8.68
C TYR A 18 -4.00 -2.47 -10.21
N TYR A 19 -4.90 -3.21 -10.87
CA TYR A 19 -4.83 -3.38 -12.33
C TYR A 19 -5.05 -2.06 -13.06
N ARG A 20 -6.01 -1.24 -12.63
CA ARG A 20 -6.28 0.06 -13.25
C ARG A 20 -5.10 1.03 -13.10
N ALA A 21 -4.48 1.10 -11.93
CA ALA A 21 -3.30 1.93 -11.72
C ALA A 21 -2.10 1.44 -12.56
N PHE A 22 -1.92 0.12 -12.66
CA PHE A 22 -0.87 -0.49 -13.47
C PHE A 22 -1.06 -0.18 -14.97
N GLU A 23 -2.29 -0.33 -15.48
CA GLU A 23 -2.63 0.02 -16.86
C GLU A 23 -2.45 1.51 -17.14
N GLN A 24 -2.90 2.38 -16.22
CA GLN A 24 -2.73 3.82 -16.31
C GLN A 24 -1.24 4.22 -16.44
N ARG A 25 -0.38 3.69 -15.56
CA ARG A 25 1.08 3.91 -15.62
C ARG A 25 1.68 3.40 -16.92
N SER A 26 1.23 2.24 -17.38
CA SER A 26 1.67 1.65 -18.65
C SER A 26 1.27 2.51 -19.85
N SER A 27 0.11 3.18 -19.81
CA SER A 27 -0.28 4.14 -20.85
C SER A 27 0.60 5.37 -20.83
N TRP A 28 0.84 5.96 -19.65
CA TRP A 28 1.70 7.13 -19.53
C TRP A 28 3.12 6.88 -20.03
N ALA A 29 3.68 5.70 -19.75
CA ALA A 29 5.00 5.31 -20.25
C ALA A 29 5.03 5.16 -21.77
N ARG A 30 4.03 4.48 -22.37
CA ARG A 30 3.94 4.29 -23.82
C ARG A 30 3.75 5.59 -24.60
N GLU A 31 3.01 6.54 -24.03
CA GLU A 31 2.70 7.83 -24.64
C GLU A 31 3.75 8.92 -24.34
N ASN A 32 4.86 8.55 -23.67
CA ASN A 32 5.92 9.47 -23.24
C ASN A 32 5.37 10.68 -22.45
N LEU A 33 4.35 10.44 -21.64
CA LEU A 33 3.66 11.46 -20.85
C LEU A 33 4.31 11.70 -19.48
N LEU A 34 5.32 10.91 -19.13
CA LEU A 34 6.03 10.97 -17.85
C LEU A 34 7.29 11.80 -17.99
N VAL A 35 7.50 12.69 -17.02
CA VAL A 35 8.81 13.31 -16.83
C VAL A 35 9.73 12.27 -16.17
N SER A 36 11.01 12.26 -16.55
CA SER A 36 12.00 11.35 -15.93
C SER A 36 12.00 11.50 -14.41
N GLY A 37 11.84 10.40 -13.68
CA GLY A 37 11.84 10.39 -12.20
C GLY A 37 10.48 10.69 -11.56
N GLU A 38 9.47 11.12 -12.32
CA GLU A 38 8.20 11.57 -11.75
C GLU A 38 7.43 10.46 -11.02
N ILE A 39 7.47 9.24 -11.55
CA ILE A 39 6.81 8.09 -10.88
C ILE A 39 7.56 7.74 -9.60
N GLU A 40 8.88 7.74 -9.64
CA GLU A 40 9.73 7.42 -8.51
C GLU A 40 9.51 8.43 -7.37
N GLU A 41 9.55 9.73 -7.66
CA GLU A 41 9.27 10.81 -6.68
C GLU A 41 7.85 10.71 -6.11
N TYR A 42 6.88 10.39 -6.96
CA TYR A 42 5.50 10.17 -6.54
C TYR A 42 5.36 8.99 -5.57
N GLU A 43 5.96 7.86 -5.92
CA GLU A 43 5.96 6.65 -5.12
C GLU A 43 6.69 6.85 -3.78
N ASP A 44 7.82 7.57 -3.77
CA ASP A 44 8.55 7.93 -2.55
C ASP A 44 7.66 8.69 -1.57
N ARG A 45 6.90 9.68 -2.06
CA ARG A 45 5.94 10.44 -1.26
C ARG A 45 4.81 9.56 -0.71
N LEU A 46 4.33 8.57 -1.49
CA LEU A 46 3.33 7.63 -0.98
C LEU A 46 3.89 6.76 0.14
N VAL A 47 5.12 6.28 0.00
CA VAL A 47 5.80 5.46 1.02
C VAL A 47 6.01 6.27 2.30
N GLU A 48 6.41 7.54 2.19
CA GLU A 48 6.59 8.44 3.34
C GLU A 48 5.28 8.64 4.11
N GLU A 49 4.20 9.00 3.42
CA GLU A 49 2.89 9.21 4.05
C GLU A 49 2.32 7.91 4.65
N TRP A 50 2.52 6.77 3.98
CA TRP A 50 2.18 5.47 4.52
C TRP A 50 2.99 5.14 5.78
N ALA A 51 4.29 5.45 5.80
CA ALA A 51 5.14 5.20 6.96
C ALA A 51 4.69 6.03 8.16
N HIS A 52 4.37 7.32 7.96
CA HIS A 52 3.83 8.18 9.00
C HIS A 52 2.52 7.64 9.58
N TYR A 53 1.56 7.26 8.72
CA TYR A 53 0.29 6.74 9.20
C TYR A 53 0.42 5.35 9.84
N ARG A 54 1.37 4.53 9.36
CA ARG A 54 1.69 3.23 9.96
C ARG A 54 2.18 3.38 11.39
N GLU A 55 3.05 4.35 11.69
CA GLU A 55 3.49 4.60 13.07
C GLU A 55 2.31 4.88 14.00
N ILE A 56 1.35 5.69 13.54
CA ILE A 56 0.13 6.01 14.29
C ILE A 56 -0.73 4.76 14.50
N ALA A 57 -1.07 4.08 13.40
CA ALA A 57 -1.95 2.91 13.46
C ALA A 57 -1.35 1.76 14.28
N PHE A 58 -0.02 1.66 14.34
CA PHE A 58 0.68 0.57 15.03
C PHE A 58 1.25 0.99 16.40
N GLU A 59 1.00 2.22 16.86
CA GLU A 59 1.61 2.81 18.07
C GLU A 59 1.46 1.93 19.32
N THR A 60 0.33 1.25 19.46
CA THR A 60 0.02 0.40 20.62
C THR A 60 0.37 -1.07 20.43
N ILE A 61 0.87 -1.46 19.24
CA ILE A 61 1.18 -2.84 18.92
C ILE A 61 2.58 -3.22 19.43
N THR A 62 2.61 -4.28 20.22
CA THR A 62 3.82 -4.89 20.80
C THR A 62 3.97 -6.35 20.34
N ASP A 63 5.11 -6.95 20.64
CA ASP A 63 5.36 -8.37 20.33
C ASP A 63 4.37 -9.32 21.01
N ASP A 64 3.87 -8.97 22.21
CA ASP A 64 2.89 -9.75 22.96
C ASP A 64 1.43 -9.47 22.57
N SER A 65 1.19 -8.55 21.63
CA SER A 65 -0.15 -8.18 21.21
C SER A 65 -0.91 -9.36 20.62
N GLN A 66 -2.20 -9.46 20.95
CA GLN A 66 -3.03 -10.54 20.44
C GLN A 66 -3.22 -10.42 18.92
N PRO A 67 -3.41 -11.54 18.19
CA PRO A 67 -3.58 -11.52 16.74
C PRO A 67 -4.64 -10.53 16.25
N ASP A 68 -5.76 -10.44 16.98
CA ASP A 68 -6.88 -9.55 16.63
C ASP A 68 -6.49 -8.07 16.72
N ALA A 69 -5.62 -7.68 17.65
CA ALA A 69 -5.11 -6.32 17.74
C ALA A 69 -4.25 -5.96 16.51
N CYS A 70 -3.39 -6.88 16.06
CA CYS A 70 -2.62 -6.69 14.82
C CYS A 70 -3.52 -6.59 13.59
N ILE A 71 -4.60 -7.37 13.53
CA ILE A 71 -5.59 -7.30 12.46
C ILE A 71 -6.31 -5.95 12.48
N ALA A 72 -6.75 -5.48 13.64
CA ALA A 72 -7.43 -4.20 13.80
C ALA A 72 -6.54 -3.03 13.35
N ALA A 73 -5.31 -2.97 13.83
CA ALA A 73 -4.33 -1.96 13.43
C ALA A 73 -4.05 -1.99 11.91
N GLY A 74 -3.94 -3.18 11.32
CA GLY A 74 -3.77 -3.30 9.88
C GLY A 74 -5.02 -2.90 9.07
N LYS A 75 -6.22 -3.15 9.59
CA LYS A 75 -7.49 -2.68 8.99
C LYS A 75 -7.58 -1.15 9.03
N GLU A 76 -7.10 -0.52 10.10
CA GLU A 76 -7.05 0.93 10.25
C GLU A 76 -6.12 1.59 9.23
N LEU A 77 -4.87 1.13 9.14
CA LEU A 77 -3.91 1.61 8.15
C LEU A 77 -4.43 1.44 6.71
N TYR A 78 -5.08 0.29 6.43
CA TYR A 78 -5.64 0.04 5.12
C TYR A 78 -6.87 0.92 4.82
N LEU A 79 -7.71 1.22 5.82
CA LEU A 79 -8.84 2.13 5.68
C LEU A 79 -8.38 3.55 5.34
N TRP A 80 -7.34 4.04 5.99
CA TRP A 80 -6.72 5.32 5.65
C TRP A 80 -6.31 5.37 4.18
N ALA A 81 -5.61 4.34 3.71
CA ALA A 81 -5.17 4.26 2.32
C ALA A 81 -6.34 4.30 1.31
N GLU A 82 -7.51 3.75 1.67
CA GLU A 82 -8.71 3.77 0.83
C GLU A 82 -9.44 5.12 0.85
N MET A 83 -9.46 5.82 1.98
CA MET A 83 -10.42 6.90 2.24
C MET A 83 -9.79 8.30 2.38
N GLU A 84 -8.51 8.39 2.76
CA GLU A 84 -7.90 9.64 3.22
C GLU A 84 -6.69 10.07 2.38
N THR A 85 -6.51 9.48 1.22
CA THR A 85 -5.33 9.66 0.36
C THR A 85 -5.60 10.45 -0.92
N GLU A 86 -6.80 11.03 -1.07
CA GLU A 86 -7.18 11.83 -2.25
C GLU A 86 -6.26 13.03 -2.50
N ARG A 87 -5.54 13.53 -1.49
CA ARG A 87 -4.55 14.60 -1.66
C ARG A 87 -3.22 14.10 -2.24
N LEU A 88 -2.95 12.80 -2.18
CA LEU A 88 -1.69 12.18 -2.58
C LEU A 88 -1.68 11.86 -4.08
N ARG A 89 -2.15 12.78 -4.93
CA ARG A 89 -2.28 12.55 -6.37
C ARG A 89 -0.95 12.82 -7.05
N ILE A 90 -0.58 12.01 -8.04
CA ILE A 90 0.65 12.25 -8.83
C ILE A 90 0.64 13.64 -9.47
N ARG A 91 -0.52 14.07 -9.98
CA ARG A 91 -0.76 15.41 -10.54
C ARG A 91 -2.13 15.91 -10.12
N GLU A 92 -2.30 17.23 -10.04
CA GLU A 92 -3.59 17.85 -9.74
C GLU A 92 -4.70 17.48 -10.73
N ARG A 93 -4.35 17.10 -11.96
CA ARG A 93 -5.33 16.73 -13.01
C ARG A 93 -5.72 15.25 -12.98
N VAL A 94 -4.99 14.42 -12.25
CA VAL A 94 -5.27 12.98 -12.11
C VAL A 94 -6.20 12.84 -10.91
N MET A 95 -7.50 12.83 -11.17
CA MET A 95 -8.56 12.86 -10.15
C MET A 95 -9.03 11.47 -9.76
N GLU A 96 -8.65 10.45 -10.53
CA GLU A 96 -9.15 9.09 -10.41
C GLU A 96 -8.61 8.42 -9.13
N PRO A 97 -9.47 8.11 -8.12
CA PRO A 97 -8.99 7.60 -6.83
C PRO A 97 -8.26 6.25 -6.93
N TYR A 98 -8.61 5.44 -7.94
CA TYR A 98 -7.96 4.15 -8.18
C TYR A 98 -6.46 4.30 -8.45
N VAL A 99 -5.99 5.46 -8.93
CA VAL A 99 -4.57 5.69 -9.20
C VAL A 99 -3.76 5.66 -7.91
N VAL A 100 -4.25 6.34 -6.86
CA VAL A 100 -3.58 6.37 -5.55
C VAL A 100 -3.72 5.03 -4.84
N ARG A 101 -4.95 4.50 -4.77
CA ARG A 101 -5.22 3.20 -4.11
C ARG A 101 -4.42 2.06 -4.76
N GLY A 102 -4.44 2.00 -6.09
CA GLY A 102 -3.69 1.02 -6.86
C GLY A 102 -2.18 1.19 -6.73
N ALA A 103 -1.67 2.43 -6.63
CA ALA A 103 -0.24 2.67 -6.41
C ALA A 103 0.24 2.06 -5.08
N PHE A 104 -0.52 2.15 -3.99
CA PHE A 104 -0.17 1.44 -2.76
C PHE A 104 -0.12 -0.09 -2.95
N HIS A 105 -0.99 -0.66 -3.78
CA HIS A 105 -0.94 -2.09 -4.09
C HIS A 105 0.26 -2.46 -4.96
N ILE A 106 0.65 -1.59 -5.90
CA ILE A 106 1.88 -1.75 -6.69
C ILE A 106 3.10 -1.75 -5.76
N LEU A 107 3.16 -0.80 -4.82
CA LEU A 107 4.22 -0.70 -3.82
C LEU A 107 4.23 -1.88 -2.85
N ALA A 108 3.06 -2.45 -2.52
CA ALA A 108 2.95 -3.65 -1.69
C ALA A 108 3.39 -4.92 -2.44
N ASN A 109 3.45 -4.87 -3.77
CA ASN A 109 3.87 -5.95 -4.65
C ASN A 109 5.24 -5.67 -5.30
N SER A 110 5.98 -4.67 -4.82
CA SER A 110 7.29 -4.33 -5.37
C SER A 110 8.33 -5.43 -5.06
N THR A 111 9.32 -5.55 -5.94
CA THR A 111 10.44 -6.48 -5.80
C THR A 111 11.75 -5.68 -5.76
N PRO A 112 12.80 -6.14 -5.05
CA PRO A 112 12.92 -7.43 -4.34
C PRO A 112 12.15 -7.51 -3.02
N SER A 113 11.75 -6.37 -2.45
CA SER A 113 10.98 -6.29 -1.21
C SER A 113 9.81 -5.31 -1.36
N PRO A 114 8.69 -5.54 -0.64
CA PRO A 114 7.57 -4.61 -0.63
C PRO A 114 7.98 -3.29 0.03
N ARG A 115 7.64 -2.18 -0.61
CA ARG A 115 7.90 -0.83 -0.10
C ARG A 115 6.86 -0.38 0.93
N VAL A 116 5.65 -0.95 0.86
CA VAL A 116 4.57 -0.76 1.84
C VAL A 116 3.96 -2.11 2.21
N TYR A 117 3.33 -2.18 3.38
CA TYR A 117 2.61 -3.36 3.86
C TYR A 117 1.53 -2.98 4.86
N TRP A 118 0.65 -3.93 5.18
CA TRP A 118 -0.57 -3.60 5.91
C TRP A 118 -0.67 -4.22 7.30
N HIS A 119 0.10 -5.27 7.60
CA HIS A 119 0.00 -5.98 8.87
C HIS A 119 1.25 -5.71 9.71
N PRO A 120 1.15 -5.43 11.03
CA PRO A 120 2.30 -5.11 11.88
C PRO A 120 3.42 -6.17 11.81
N ARG A 121 3.04 -7.44 11.91
CA ARG A 121 3.96 -8.59 11.81
C ARG A 121 4.29 -9.02 10.38
N PHE A 122 4.04 -8.20 9.35
CA PHE A 122 4.22 -8.62 7.96
C PHE A 122 5.68 -8.98 7.65
N MET A 123 6.63 -8.09 7.97
CA MET A 123 8.05 -8.33 7.69
C MET A 123 8.60 -9.52 8.47
N GLN A 124 8.22 -9.67 9.73
CA GLN A 124 8.58 -10.84 10.55
C GLN A 124 8.08 -12.14 9.91
N ARG A 125 6.81 -12.19 9.47
CA ARG A 125 6.24 -13.37 8.79
C ARG A 125 6.92 -13.64 7.45
N LEU A 126 7.27 -12.59 6.70
CA LEU A 126 7.98 -12.73 5.43
C LEU A 126 9.39 -13.31 5.66
N ALA A 127 10.13 -12.80 6.64
CA ALA A 127 11.45 -13.32 7.01
C ALA A 127 11.38 -14.82 7.40
N GLN A 128 10.41 -15.19 8.24
CA GLN A 128 10.15 -16.58 8.61
C GLN A 128 9.87 -17.48 7.40
N LEU A 129 9.03 -17.03 6.46
CA LEU A 129 8.72 -17.79 5.24
C LEU A 129 9.94 -17.96 4.31
N LEU A 130 10.85 -16.98 4.31
CA LEU A 130 12.07 -17.00 3.51
C LEU A 130 13.23 -17.74 4.21
N GLY A 131 13.04 -18.21 5.45
CA GLY A 131 14.09 -18.90 6.21
C GLY A 131 15.23 -17.98 6.67
N ILE A 132 15.00 -16.67 6.65
CA ILE A 132 15.92 -15.65 7.17
C ILE A 132 15.44 -15.39 8.60
N ALA A 133 16.18 -15.88 9.60
CA ALA A 133 15.79 -15.68 11.00
C ALA A 133 15.56 -14.18 11.29
N ALA A 134 14.49 -13.89 12.04
CA ALA A 134 14.03 -12.55 12.38
C ALA A 134 15.06 -11.76 13.21
#